data_AF-A0A960XRG2-F1
#
_entry.id   AF-A0A960XRG2-F1
#
_cell.length_a   1.000
_cell.length_b   1.000
_cell.length_c   1.000
_cell.angle_alpha   90.00
_cell.angle_beta   90.00
_cell.angle_gamma   90.00
#
_symmetry.space_group_name_H-M   'P 1'
#
loop_
_entity.id
_entity.type
_entity.pdbx_description
1 polymer ?
#
loop_
_entity_poly.entity_id
_entity_poly.type
_entity_poly.pdbx_seq_one_letter_code
_entity_poly.pdbx_strand_id
1 'polypeptide(L)'
;APFGWMNRQVHFGENLIAPPFARESVFGGNYTTVSSVFTDAAASWTANEWQGHFVHITSGAAEGTMLRISSNTGNTLAFAGESAGLLARLASAPSGRYVIRRCHTIGGLFGDDNRDGLVAGDASASDLVELPNPDSSFSVHHFDGNWKPVDAPAVDSTDRIVPPTDAVFLRRRAFLNSEVHLFGEVVLGTRVAPIRSGISLPGTWNAIETDNIDSLGVDSMFTSSPTAVMDSNIYLEIGTGGGLYPHYLKTGTGWRFVQGDSTPAGSGPFAAAQSWYFIRFGPELLWIRGQPFAYAP
;
A
#
# COMPACT_ATOMS: atom_id res chain seq x y z
N ALA A 1 -1.66 -15.58 -11.58
CA ALA A 1 -0.28 -15.64 -11.03
C ALA A 1 -0.25 -16.57 -9.82
N PRO A 2 0.91 -16.92 -9.21
CA PRO A 2 0.90 -17.82 -8.06
C PRO A 2 0.14 -17.20 -6.89
N PHE A 3 -0.58 -18.03 -6.16
CA PHE A 3 -1.25 -17.64 -4.92
C PHE A 3 -0.24 -17.80 -3.78
N GLY A 4 -0.05 -16.72 -3.01
CA GLY A 4 0.88 -16.66 -1.90
C GLY A 4 0.15 -16.47 -0.58
N TRP A 5 0.85 -16.81 0.49
CA TRP A 5 0.44 -16.47 1.84
C TRP A 5 1.64 -15.92 2.61
N MET A 6 1.36 -15.02 3.53
CA MET A 6 2.33 -14.47 4.48
C MET A 6 1.68 -14.46 5.84
N ASN A 7 2.36 -15.05 6.81
CA ASN A 7 2.01 -14.81 8.19
C ASN A 7 2.84 -13.68 8.75
N ARG A 8 2.19 -12.84 9.55
CA ARG A 8 2.82 -11.71 10.19
C ARG A 8 2.51 -11.70 11.66
N GLN A 9 3.55 -11.78 12.49
CA GLN A 9 3.39 -11.52 13.90
C GLN A 9 3.10 -10.03 14.11
N VAL A 10 2.10 -9.74 14.93
CA VAL A 10 1.71 -8.39 15.35
C VAL A 10 1.84 -8.30 16.87
N HIS A 11 2.41 -7.19 17.32
CA HIS A 11 2.75 -6.90 18.70
C HIS A 11 1.82 -5.85 19.28
N PHE A 12 1.85 -5.66 20.60
CA PHE A 12 1.21 -4.51 21.26
C PHE A 12 1.68 -3.19 20.63
N GLY A 13 0.76 -2.24 20.43
CA GLY A 13 1.06 -0.95 19.82
C GLY A 13 0.84 -0.94 18.31
N GLU A 14 1.58 -0.09 17.59
CA GLU A 14 1.39 0.13 16.16
C GLU A 14 2.19 -0.86 15.32
N ASN A 15 1.49 -1.52 14.39
CA ASN A 15 2.04 -2.47 13.43
C ASN A 15 1.67 -2.01 12.03
N LEU A 16 2.62 -1.99 11.10
CA LEU A 16 2.38 -1.53 9.72
C LEU A 16 2.13 -2.71 8.79
N ILE A 17 0.88 -3.09 8.58
CA ILE A 17 0.53 -4.24 7.74
C ILE A 17 0.46 -3.81 6.28
N ALA A 18 1.34 -4.34 5.45
CA ALA A 18 1.30 -4.10 4.02
C ALA A 18 1.07 -5.40 3.26
N PRO A 19 -0.11 -5.60 2.66
CA PRO A 19 -0.36 -6.80 1.86
C PRO A 19 0.53 -6.78 0.61
N PRO A 20 1.49 -7.72 0.46
CA PRO A 20 2.28 -7.80 -0.77
C PRO A 20 1.45 -8.37 -1.94
N PHE A 21 0.24 -8.83 -1.65
CA PHE A 21 -0.67 -9.54 -2.55
C PHE A 21 -1.85 -8.67 -2.98
N ALA A 22 -2.30 -8.85 -4.20
CA ALA A 22 -3.61 -8.38 -4.64
C ALA A 22 -4.63 -9.53 -4.54
N ARG A 23 -5.93 -9.23 -4.57
CA ARG A 23 -6.94 -10.28 -4.82
C ARG A 23 -6.83 -10.80 -6.25
N GLU A 24 -7.49 -11.93 -6.52
CA GLU A 24 -7.48 -12.57 -7.84
C GLU A 24 -7.86 -11.60 -8.98
N SER A 25 -7.22 -11.80 -10.12
CA SER A 25 -7.69 -11.19 -11.37
C SER A 25 -9.00 -11.85 -11.81
N VAL A 26 -10.01 -11.03 -12.10
CA VAL A 26 -11.34 -11.47 -12.56
C VAL A 26 -11.58 -11.21 -14.04
N PHE A 27 -10.77 -10.35 -14.66
CA PHE A 27 -10.81 -10.04 -16.09
C PHE A 27 -9.42 -9.63 -16.58
N GLY A 28 -9.16 -9.76 -17.87
CA GLY A 28 -7.95 -9.25 -18.51
C GLY A 28 -8.19 -8.90 -19.97
N GLY A 29 -7.45 -7.92 -20.47
CA GLY A 29 -7.67 -7.38 -21.80
C GLY A 29 -6.53 -6.52 -22.32
N ASN A 30 -6.78 -5.88 -23.46
CA ASN A 30 -5.90 -4.88 -24.03
C ASN A 30 -6.59 -3.52 -23.95
N TYR A 31 -5.85 -2.48 -23.60
CA TYR A 31 -6.41 -1.15 -23.52
C TYR A 31 -5.72 -0.21 -24.49
N THR A 32 -6.43 0.85 -24.85
CA THR A 32 -5.88 2.06 -25.43
C THR A 32 -6.32 3.26 -24.59
N THR A 33 -5.54 4.33 -24.62
CA THR A 33 -5.92 5.61 -23.99
C THR A 33 -5.92 6.73 -25.01
N VAL A 34 -7.04 7.43 -25.13
CA VAL A 34 -7.15 8.66 -25.93
C VAL A 34 -7.74 9.74 -25.04
N SER A 35 -7.03 10.86 -24.87
CA SER A 35 -7.47 11.98 -24.01
C SER A 35 -7.87 11.53 -22.59
N SER A 36 -7.05 10.67 -21.98
CA SER A 36 -7.27 10.08 -20.64
C SER A 36 -8.48 9.14 -20.52
N VAL A 37 -9.11 8.75 -21.63
CA VAL A 37 -10.19 7.75 -21.65
C VAL A 37 -9.58 6.37 -21.87
N PHE A 38 -9.75 5.47 -20.89
CA PHE A 38 -9.31 4.08 -20.98
C PHE A 38 -10.38 3.23 -21.67
N THR A 39 -10.02 2.63 -22.80
CA THR A 39 -10.95 1.83 -23.61
C THR A 39 -10.37 0.46 -23.92
N ASP A 40 -11.17 -0.59 -23.74
CA ASP A 40 -10.92 -1.93 -24.27
C ASP A 40 -11.94 -2.21 -25.37
N ALA A 41 -11.52 -2.07 -26.64
CA ALA A 41 -12.43 -2.22 -27.78
C ALA A 41 -13.04 -3.63 -27.93
N ALA A 42 -12.46 -4.65 -27.30
CA ALA A 42 -12.97 -6.03 -27.32
C ALA A 42 -13.91 -6.34 -26.14
N ALA A 43 -13.99 -5.46 -25.15
CA ALA A 43 -14.85 -5.65 -23.99
C ALA A 43 -16.35 -5.48 -24.32
N SER A 44 -17.17 -6.22 -23.59
CA SER A 44 -18.64 -6.20 -23.65
C SER A 44 -19.25 -6.25 -22.25
N TRP A 45 -18.82 -5.29 -21.43
CA TRP A 45 -19.13 -5.22 -20.01
C TRP A 45 -20.57 -4.81 -19.70
N THR A 46 -21.07 -5.25 -18.56
CA THR A 46 -22.26 -4.63 -17.98
C THR A 46 -21.87 -3.31 -17.34
N ALA A 47 -22.67 -2.26 -17.52
CA ALA A 47 -22.41 -0.96 -16.91
C ALA A 47 -22.22 -1.08 -15.39
N ASN A 48 -21.13 -0.50 -14.87
CA ASN A 48 -20.71 -0.52 -13.48
C ASN A 48 -20.39 -1.89 -12.85
N GLU A 49 -20.27 -2.97 -13.63
CA GLU A 49 -19.91 -4.28 -13.06
C GLU A 49 -18.52 -4.29 -12.39
N TRP A 50 -17.61 -3.41 -12.82
CA TRP A 50 -16.26 -3.27 -12.28
C TRP A 50 -16.11 -2.13 -11.28
N GLN A 51 -17.20 -1.46 -10.90
CA GLN A 51 -17.13 -0.43 -9.86
C GLN A 51 -16.56 -1.03 -8.57
N GLY A 52 -15.63 -0.31 -7.93
CA GLY A 52 -15.00 -0.78 -6.70
C GLY A 52 -14.03 -1.95 -6.91
N HIS A 53 -13.53 -2.17 -8.13
CA HIS A 53 -12.36 -2.99 -8.43
C HIS A 53 -11.17 -2.09 -8.78
N PHE A 54 -9.98 -2.67 -8.99
CA PHE A 54 -8.82 -1.97 -9.55
C PHE A 54 -8.44 -2.52 -10.92
N VAL A 55 -8.07 -1.62 -11.83
CA VAL A 55 -7.29 -1.99 -13.01
C VAL A 55 -5.82 -2.09 -12.62
N HIS A 56 -5.13 -3.12 -13.08
CA HIS A 56 -3.69 -3.28 -12.96
C HIS A 56 -3.08 -3.40 -14.36
N ILE A 57 -2.22 -2.45 -14.72
CA ILE A 57 -1.55 -2.43 -16.02
C ILE A 57 -0.36 -3.39 -15.99
N THR A 58 -0.40 -4.41 -16.85
CA THR A 58 0.56 -5.53 -16.86
C THR A 58 1.57 -5.46 -18.01
N SER A 59 1.42 -4.51 -18.94
CA SER A 59 2.43 -4.23 -19.96
C SER A 59 2.29 -2.83 -20.53
N GLY A 60 3.34 -2.35 -21.20
CA GLY A 60 3.37 -1.04 -21.87
C GLY A 60 3.93 0.07 -20.99
N ALA A 61 3.82 1.32 -21.44
CA ALA A 61 4.47 2.46 -20.77
C ALA A 61 3.92 2.74 -19.36
N ALA A 62 2.69 2.30 -19.06
CA ALA A 62 2.07 2.41 -17.74
C ALA A 62 2.12 1.11 -16.93
N GLU A 63 2.97 0.12 -17.30
CA GLU A 63 3.13 -1.10 -16.51
C GLU A 63 3.38 -0.79 -15.02
N GLY A 64 2.72 -1.57 -14.16
CA GLY A 64 2.75 -1.46 -12.71
C GLY A 64 1.79 -0.45 -12.10
N THR A 65 1.10 0.35 -12.92
CA THR A 65 0.05 1.25 -12.46
C THR A 65 -1.19 0.46 -12.01
N MET A 66 -1.66 0.75 -10.81
CA MET A 66 -2.95 0.28 -10.29
C MET A 66 -3.87 1.47 -10.04
N LEU A 67 -5.11 1.41 -10.53
CA LEU A 67 -6.09 2.49 -10.40
C LEU A 67 -7.47 1.94 -10.10
N ARG A 68 -8.16 2.49 -9.10
CA ARG A 68 -9.52 2.11 -8.75
C ARG A 68 -10.50 2.58 -9.79
N ILE A 69 -11.36 1.64 -10.18
CA ILE A 69 -12.44 1.85 -11.12
C ILE A 69 -13.61 2.48 -10.35
N SER A 70 -13.98 3.69 -10.75
CA SER A 70 -15.12 4.42 -10.19
C SER A 70 -16.43 4.09 -10.89
N SER A 71 -16.37 3.78 -12.18
CA SER A 71 -17.47 3.30 -13.00
C SER A 71 -16.94 2.68 -14.30
N ASN A 72 -17.81 1.96 -15.01
CA ASN A 72 -17.52 1.49 -16.36
C ASN A 72 -18.76 1.52 -17.25
N THR A 73 -18.55 1.68 -18.55
CA THR A 73 -19.56 1.42 -19.60
C THR A 73 -19.35 0.00 -20.15
N GLY A 74 -19.85 -0.29 -21.35
CA GLY A 74 -19.61 -1.57 -22.03
C GLY A 74 -18.15 -1.83 -22.41
N ASN A 75 -17.32 -0.79 -22.50
CA ASN A 75 -15.92 -0.94 -22.93
C ASN A 75 -14.97 0.15 -22.42
N THR A 76 -15.44 1.05 -21.56
CA THR A 76 -14.63 2.15 -21.01
C THR A 76 -14.60 2.07 -19.50
N LEU A 77 -13.41 2.27 -18.91
CA LEU A 77 -13.25 2.41 -17.47
C LEU A 77 -13.06 3.88 -17.11
N ALA A 78 -13.73 4.31 -16.05
CA ALA A 78 -13.45 5.57 -15.39
C ALA A 78 -12.77 5.30 -14.04
N PHE A 79 -11.89 6.21 -13.62
CA PHE A 79 -11.12 6.10 -12.39
C PHE A 79 -11.43 7.28 -11.47
N ALA A 80 -11.31 7.12 -10.15
CA ALA A 80 -11.51 8.23 -9.20
C ALA A 80 -10.49 8.25 -8.06
N GLY A 81 -9.96 9.45 -7.78
CA GLY A 81 -9.50 9.86 -6.44
C GLY A 81 -8.20 9.27 -5.92
N GLU A 82 -7.34 8.71 -6.77
CA GLU A 82 -6.25 7.85 -6.26
C GLU A 82 -4.87 8.50 -6.31
N SER A 83 -4.57 9.23 -7.40
CA SER A 83 -3.33 9.98 -7.61
C SER A 83 -3.39 10.69 -8.96
N ALA A 84 -3.02 11.97 -8.99
CA ALA A 84 -2.92 12.71 -10.25
C ALA A 84 -1.75 12.18 -11.11
N GLY A 85 -0.65 11.78 -10.47
CA GLY A 85 0.50 11.17 -11.13
C GLY A 85 0.17 9.86 -11.82
N LEU A 86 -0.57 8.95 -11.15
CA LEU A 86 -0.96 7.67 -11.76
C LEU A 86 -1.88 7.87 -12.97
N LEU A 87 -2.84 8.80 -12.86
CA LEU A 87 -3.72 9.15 -13.99
C LEU A 87 -2.94 9.76 -15.16
N ALA A 88 -1.98 10.66 -14.88
CA ALA A 88 -1.13 11.25 -15.90
C ALA A 88 -0.22 10.21 -16.57
N ARG A 89 0.31 9.25 -15.81
CA ARG A 89 1.09 8.12 -16.33
C ARG A 89 0.24 7.20 -17.21
N LEU A 90 -0.99 6.91 -16.83
CA LEU A 90 -1.90 6.15 -17.67
C LEU A 90 -2.23 6.90 -18.97
N ALA A 91 -2.53 8.20 -18.87
CA ALA A 91 -2.89 9.03 -20.02
C ALA A 91 -1.75 9.18 -21.05
N SER A 92 -0.49 9.05 -20.63
CA SER A 92 0.68 9.07 -21.53
C SER A 92 1.03 7.69 -22.12
N ALA A 93 0.31 6.63 -21.74
CA ALA A 93 0.55 5.27 -22.21
C ALA A 93 -0.50 4.83 -23.24
N PRO A 94 -0.24 5.00 -24.55
CA PRO A 94 -1.27 4.91 -25.59
C PRO A 94 -1.94 3.55 -25.70
N SER A 95 -1.27 2.47 -25.28
CA SER A 95 -1.83 1.13 -25.21
C SER A 95 -1.03 0.21 -24.29
N GLY A 96 -1.64 -0.91 -23.94
CA GLY A 96 -0.98 -1.98 -23.19
C GLY A 96 -1.95 -3.11 -22.85
N ARG A 97 -1.53 -3.97 -21.91
CA ARG A 97 -2.35 -5.04 -21.34
C ARG A 97 -2.70 -4.69 -19.91
N TYR A 98 -3.84 -5.19 -19.45
CA TYR A 98 -4.29 -5.00 -18.09
C TYR A 98 -5.04 -6.21 -17.57
N VAL A 99 -5.21 -6.24 -16.26
CA VAL A 99 -6.15 -7.12 -15.56
C VAL A 99 -7.02 -6.30 -14.62
N ILE A 100 -8.27 -6.72 -14.41
CA ILE A 100 -9.14 -6.19 -13.36
C ILE A 100 -9.03 -7.12 -12.16
N ARG A 101 -8.86 -6.55 -10.97
CA ARG A 101 -8.67 -7.26 -9.71
C ARG A 101 -9.69 -6.79 -8.69
N ARG A 102 -10.14 -7.71 -7.84
CA ARG A 102 -10.95 -7.35 -6.66
C ARG A 102 -10.12 -6.50 -5.70
N CYS A 103 -10.79 -5.64 -4.95
CA CYS A 103 -10.17 -4.93 -3.84
C CYS A 103 -10.03 -5.86 -2.64
N HIS A 104 -9.01 -5.61 -1.82
CA HIS A 104 -9.11 -6.00 -0.42
C HIS A 104 -10.12 -5.10 0.28
N THR A 105 -10.85 -5.66 1.23
CA THR A 105 -11.67 -4.90 2.19
C THR A 105 -11.14 -5.13 3.59
N ILE A 106 -11.53 -4.29 4.55
CA ILE A 106 -11.19 -4.51 5.96
C ILE A 106 -11.69 -5.90 6.39
N GLY A 107 -12.95 -6.24 6.10
CA GLY A 107 -13.49 -7.57 6.39
C GLY A 107 -12.76 -8.68 5.65
N GLY A 108 -12.30 -8.43 4.43
CA GLY A 108 -11.53 -9.40 3.66
C GLY A 108 -10.10 -9.62 4.17
N LEU A 109 -9.49 -8.64 4.84
CA LEU A 109 -8.13 -8.75 5.40
C LEU A 109 -8.15 -9.18 6.86
N PHE A 110 -9.13 -8.75 7.64
CA PHE A 110 -9.20 -8.96 9.09
C PHE A 110 -10.48 -9.69 9.52
N GLY A 111 -11.10 -10.43 8.59
CA GLY A 111 -12.29 -11.25 8.82
C GLY A 111 -11.97 -12.57 9.53
N ASP A 112 -12.71 -13.63 9.19
CA ASP A 112 -12.69 -14.92 9.91
C ASP A 112 -11.28 -15.47 10.16
N ASP A 113 -10.37 -15.36 9.18
CA ASP A 113 -9.00 -15.88 9.30
C ASP A 113 -8.12 -15.13 10.31
N ASN A 114 -8.51 -13.91 10.70
CA ASN A 114 -7.69 -13.00 11.50
C ASN A 114 -8.40 -12.43 12.73
N ARG A 115 -9.73 -12.52 12.79
CA ARG A 115 -10.54 -11.92 13.87
C ARG A 115 -10.25 -12.55 15.23
N ASP A 116 -9.96 -13.85 15.27
CA ASP A 116 -9.73 -14.59 16.52
C ASP A 116 -8.45 -14.13 17.24
N GLY A 117 -7.54 -13.51 16.49
CA GLY A 117 -6.33 -12.88 17.01
C GLY A 117 -6.53 -11.45 17.52
N LEU A 118 -7.57 -10.74 17.07
CA LEU A 118 -7.79 -9.33 17.38
C LEU A 118 -8.74 -9.14 18.57
N VAL A 119 -8.54 -8.07 19.34
CA VAL A 119 -9.42 -7.68 20.45
C VAL A 119 -10.62 -6.95 19.88
N ALA A 120 -11.80 -7.54 20.08
CA ALA A 120 -13.09 -6.90 19.81
C ALA A 120 -13.53 -5.99 20.97
N GLY A 121 -14.39 -5.03 20.68
CA GLY A 121 -14.98 -4.13 21.67
C GLY A 121 -15.20 -2.74 21.08
N ASP A 122 -15.54 -1.76 21.91
CA ASP A 122 -15.66 -0.39 21.45
C ASP A 122 -14.32 0.22 21.00
N ALA A 123 -14.37 1.40 20.39
CA ALA A 123 -13.20 2.13 19.91
C ALA A 123 -12.15 2.45 21.00
N SER A 124 -12.44 2.30 22.29
CA SER A 124 -11.50 2.49 23.41
C SER A 124 -10.85 1.20 23.92
N ALA A 125 -11.49 0.04 23.67
CA ALA A 125 -11.01 -1.27 24.12
C ALA A 125 -10.45 -2.15 22.99
N SER A 126 -10.96 -2.02 21.77
CA SER A 126 -10.61 -2.89 20.63
C SER A 126 -9.22 -2.63 20.05
N ASP A 127 -8.74 -3.51 19.19
CA ASP A 127 -7.72 -3.13 18.22
C ASP A 127 -8.30 -2.15 17.18
N LEU A 128 -7.44 -1.37 16.54
CA LEU A 128 -7.82 -0.40 15.52
C LEU A 128 -7.12 -0.68 14.21
N VAL A 129 -7.85 -0.59 13.11
CA VAL A 129 -7.32 -0.60 11.73
C VAL A 129 -7.39 0.83 11.19
N GLU A 130 -6.25 1.38 10.78
CA GLU A 130 -6.16 2.74 10.25
C GLU A 130 -5.79 2.70 8.77
N LEU A 131 -6.68 3.28 7.96
CA LEU A 131 -6.50 3.37 6.51
C LEU A 131 -6.08 4.79 6.14
N PRO A 132 -4.97 4.96 5.40
CA PRO A 132 -4.56 6.28 4.95
C PRO A 132 -5.58 6.87 3.97
N ASN A 133 -5.88 8.14 4.15
CA ASN A 133 -6.66 8.94 3.21
C ASN A 133 -5.71 9.76 2.29
N PRO A 134 -6.18 10.22 1.11
CA PRO A 134 -5.35 11.02 0.21
C PRO A 134 -4.83 12.34 0.79
N ASP A 135 -5.46 12.86 1.85
CA ASP A 135 -5.12 14.10 2.55
C ASP A 135 -4.16 13.89 3.74
N SER A 136 -3.54 12.70 3.85
CA SER A 136 -2.70 12.28 4.99
C SER A 136 -3.41 12.11 6.33
N SER A 137 -4.74 12.21 6.37
CA SER A 137 -5.51 11.75 7.52
C SER A 137 -5.67 10.23 7.50
N PHE A 138 -6.22 9.67 8.57
CA PHE A 138 -6.56 8.25 8.65
C PHE A 138 -8.04 8.08 8.92
N SER A 139 -8.65 7.13 8.20
CA SER A 139 -9.94 6.56 8.60
C SER A 139 -9.65 5.44 9.60
N VAL A 140 -10.19 5.53 10.81
CA VAL A 140 -9.92 4.57 11.89
C VAL A 140 -11.14 3.68 12.07
N HIS A 141 -10.91 2.37 12.11
CA HIS A 141 -11.95 1.35 12.20
C HIS A 141 -11.67 0.40 13.37
N HIS A 142 -12.73 -0.10 13.99
CA HIS A 142 -12.69 -1.09 15.07
C HIS A 142 -13.67 -2.22 14.82
N PHE A 143 -13.50 -3.35 15.51
CA PHE A 143 -14.38 -4.49 15.42
C PHE A 143 -15.22 -4.67 16.69
N ASP A 144 -16.55 -4.62 16.54
CA ASP A 144 -17.54 -4.82 17.60
C ASP A 144 -18.75 -5.58 17.03
N GLY A 145 -18.54 -6.87 16.72
CA GLY A 145 -19.49 -7.72 15.98
C GLY A 145 -19.45 -7.52 14.46
N ASN A 146 -19.19 -6.31 14.00
CA ASN A 146 -18.82 -5.95 12.63
C ASN A 146 -17.76 -4.83 12.65
N TRP A 147 -17.16 -4.56 11.49
CA TRP A 147 -16.22 -3.45 11.36
C TRP A 147 -16.96 -2.12 11.35
N LYS A 148 -16.53 -1.17 12.18
CA LYS A 148 -17.17 0.13 12.36
C LYS A 148 -16.13 1.25 12.32
N PRO A 149 -16.40 2.39 11.68
CA PRO A 149 -15.53 3.55 11.79
C PRO A 149 -15.68 4.18 13.18
N VAL A 150 -14.59 4.75 13.71
CA VAL A 150 -14.56 5.36 15.06
C VAL A 150 -15.40 6.62 15.13
N ASP A 151 -15.46 7.39 14.04
CA ASP A 151 -16.21 8.64 13.93
C ASP A 151 -17.70 8.45 13.57
N ALA A 152 -18.09 7.25 13.14
CA ALA A 152 -19.48 6.89 12.83
C ALA A 152 -19.81 5.43 13.24
N PRO A 153 -19.80 5.10 14.55
CA PRO A 153 -19.87 3.72 15.04
C PRO A 153 -21.17 2.97 14.72
N ALA A 154 -22.18 3.64 14.18
CA ALA A 154 -23.42 3.00 13.71
C ALA A 154 -23.32 2.46 12.26
N VAL A 155 -22.25 2.77 11.54
CA VAL A 155 -22.08 2.40 10.13
C VAL A 155 -21.24 1.13 10.03
N ASP A 156 -21.69 0.17 9.21
CA ASP A 156 -20.86 -0.99 8.85
C ASP A 156 -19.80 -0.58 7.81
N SER A 157 -18.55 -0.87 8.11
CA SER A 157 -17.39 -0.62 7.26
C SER A 157 -16.66 -1.91 6.88
N THR A 158 -17.31 -3.07 6.94
CA THR A 158 -16.73 -4.36 6.56
C THR A 158 -16.25 -4.36 5.11
N ASP A 159 -17.02 -3.74 4.22
CA ASP A 159 -16.70 -3.61 2.79
C ASP A 159 -15.83 -2.38 2.46
N ARG A 160 -15.26 -1.72 3.48
CA ARG A 160 -14.34 -0.61 3.26
C ARG A 160 -13.10 -1.10 2.52
N ILE A 161 -12.88 -0.56 1.33
CA ILE A 161 -11.75 -0.90 0.46
C ILE A 161 -10.42 -0.49 1.11
N VAL A 162 -9.46 -1.41 1.05
CA VAL A 162 -8.03 -1.16 1.31
C VAL A 162 -7.32 -1.06 -0.04
N PRO A 163 -6.76 0.11 -0.41
CA PRO A 163 -6.07 0.26 -1.69
C PRO A 163 -4.88 -0.70 -1.80
N PRO A 164 -4.65 -1.35 -2.96
CA PRO A 164 -3.60 -2.34 -3.14
C PRO A 164 -2.19 -1.72 -3.14
N THR A 165 -2.08 -0.40 -3.27
CA THR A 165 -0.82 0.35 -3.18
C THR A 165 -0.49 0.76 -1.76
N ASP A 166 -1.47 0.74 -0.87
CA ASP A 166 -1.37 1.36 0.45
C ASP A 166 -1.26 0.28 1.53
N ALA A 167 -0.36 0.47 2.48
CA ALA A 167 -0.37 -0.31 3.71
C ALA A 167 -1.46 0.20 4.67
N VAL A 168 -1.69 -0.56 5.73
CA VAL A 168 -2.63 -0.21 6.81
C VAL A 168 -1.91 -0.27 8.14
N PHE A 169 -2.27 0.60 9.07
CA PHE A 169 -1.84 0.44 10.45
C PHE A 169 -2.82 -0.46 11.20
N LEU A 170 -2.26 -1.40 11.97
CA LEU A 170 -2.98 -2.13 12.99
C LEU A 170 -2.44 -1.67 14.35
N ARG A 171 -3.26 -0.91 15.09
CA ARG A 171 -2.97 -0.55 16.48
C ARG A 171 -3.55 -1.60 17.40
N ARG A 172 -2.68 -2.43 17.96
CA ARG A 172 -3.00 -3.51 18.87
C ARG A 172 -3.05 -3.03 20.31
N ARG A 173 -4.12 -3.37 21.02
CA ARG A 173 -4.31 -3.11 22.45
C ARG A 173 -4.04 -4.33 23.32
N ALA A 174 -4.04 -5.54 22.74
CA ALA A 174 -3.62 -6.73 23.48
C ALA A 174 -2.10 -6.71 23.76
N PHE A 175 -1.73 -7.10 24.97
CA PHE A 175 -0.33 -7.32 25.36
C PHE A 175 0.23 -8.67 24.88
N LEU A 176 -0.61 -9.51 24.29
CA LEU A 176 -0.19 -10.77 23.68
C LEU A 176 -0.02 -10.57 22.18
N ASN A 177 1.08 -11.10 21.65
CA ASN A 177 1.31 -11.13 20.21
C ASN A 177 0.23 -12.00 19.55
N SER A 178 -0.14 -11.63 18.33
CA SER A 178 -0.99 -12.44 17.47
C SER A 178 -0.32 -12.65 16.13
N GLU A 179 -0.82 -13.59 15.35
CA GLU A 179 -0.49 -13.73 13.95
C GLU A 179 -1.63 -13.13 13.12
N VAL A 180 -1.27 -12.42 12.06
CA VAL A 180 -2.17 -11.98 10.99
C VAL A 180 -1.76 -12.73 9.73
N HIS A 181 -2.70 -13.46 9.16
CA HIS A 181 -2.56 -14.24 7.95
C HIS A 181 -3.02 -13.42 6.74
N LEU A 182 -2.10 -13.16 5.82
CA LEU A 182 -2.36 -12.41 4.60
C LEU A 182 -2.29 -13.35 3.42
N PHE A 183 -3.32 -13.33 2.56
CA PHE A 183 -3.43 -14.21 1.41
C PHE A 183 -3.76 -13.41 0.15
N GLY A 184 -3.27 -13.89 -0.99
CA GLY A 184 -3.69 -13.36 -2.28
C GLY A 184 -2.78 -13.76 -3.42
N GLU A 185 -3.05 -13.19 -4.58
CA GLU A 185 -2.23 -13.34 -5.76
C GLU A 185 -0.98 -12.45 -5.66
N VAL A 186 0.20 -13.06 -5.89
CA VAL A 186 1.45 -12.32 -5.95
C VAL A 186 1.45 -11.45 -7.21
N VAL A 187 1.53 -10.14 -7.04
CA VAL A 187 1.68 -9.23 -8.19
C VAL A 187 3.14 -9.22 -8.62
N LEU A 188 3.38 -9.73 -9.81
CA LEU A 188 4.67 -9.79 -10.50
C LEU A 188 4.86 -8.55 -11.40
N GLY A 189 6.10 -8.29 -11.81
CA GLY A 189 6.45 -7.17 -12.69
C GLY A 189 6.68 -5.85 -11.96
N THR A 190 6.68 -4.77 -12.74
CA THR A 190 6.88 -3.40 -12.24
C THR A 190 5.76 -3.00 -11.28
N ARG A 191 6.06 -2.21 -10.24
CA ARG A 191 5.07 -1.61 -9.36
C ARG A 191 5.21 -0.09 -9.31
N VAL A 192 4.07 0.61 -9.27
CA VAL A 192 4.00 2.07 -9.21
C VAL A 192 3.04 2.53 -8.10
N ALA A 193 3.49 3.44 -7.25
CA ALA A 193 2.75 3.97 -6.11
C ALA A 193 2.95 5.47 -6.06
N PRO A 194 1.89 6.21 -5.74
CA PRO A 194 2.01 7.60 -5.42
C PRO A 194 2.67 7.76 -4.04
N ILE A 195 3.71 8.58 -3.99
CA ILE A 195 4.24 9.14 -2.76
C ILE A 195 3.64 10.54 -2.63
N ARG A 196 2.58 10.64 -1.85
CA ARG A 196 1.81 11.85 -1.57
C ARG A 196 2.56 12.79 -0.62
N SER A 197 2.12 14.04 -0.55
CA SER A 197 2.56 14.94 0.53
C SER A 197 1.98 14.44 1.85
N GLY A 198 2.76 14.53 2.93
CA GLY A 198 2.45 14.01 4.26
C GLY A 198 2.84 12.55 4.41
N ILE A 199 1.90 11.70 4.82
CA ILE A 199 2.17 10.29 5.09
C ILE A 199 1.87 9.47 3.83
N SER A 200 2.88 8.73 3.36
CA SER A 200 2.72 7.74 2.31
C SER A 200 3.10 6.38 2.85
N LEU A 201 2.17 5.44 2.74
CA LEU A 201 2.37 4.07 3.15
C LEU A 201 2.46 3.18 1.90
N PRO A 202 3.49 3.31 1.04
CA PRO A 202 3.61 2.35 -0.05
C PRO A 202 3.71 0.97 0.58
N GLY A 203 2.81 0.06 0.21
CA GLY A 203 2.84 -1.31 0.73
C GLY A 203 4.24 -1.91 0.57
N THR A 204 4.68 -2.79 1.48
CA THR A 204 5.98 -3.46 1.40
C THR A 204 6.11 -4.16 0.06
N TRP A 205 6.85 -3.50 -0.80
CA TRP A 205 7.08 -3.89 -2.17
C TRP A 205 8.42 -4.58 -2.33
N ASN A 206 9.08 -5.06 -1.28
CA ASN A 206 10.42 -5.65 -1.40
C ASN A 206 10.48 -7.02 -0.75
N ALA A 207 11.24 -7.92 -1.38
CA ALA A 207 11.70 -9.12 -0.72
C ALA A 207 12.66 -8.75 0.42
N ILE A 208 12.17 -8.99 1.62
CA ILE A 208 12.76 -9.28 2.93
C ILE A 208 14.32 -9.26 3.11
N GLU A 209 15.21 -9.47 2.14
CA GLU A 209 16.63 -9.77 2.50
C GLU A 209 17.76 -9.08 1.72
N THR A 210 17.52 -8.34 0.64
CA THR A 210 18.65 -7.79 -0.18
C THR A 210 18.66 -6.29 -0.35
N ASP A 211 17.61 -5.58 0.08
CA ASP A 211 17.54 -4.14 -0.09
C ASP A 211 18.08 -3.39 1.12
N ASN A 212 18.79 -2.30 0.83
CA ASN A 212 19.11 -1.25 1.77
C ASN A 212 18.55 0.07 1.22
N ILE A 213 18.64 1.13 2.02
CA ILE A 213 18.06 2.42 1.65
C ILE A 213 18.66 3.00 0.36
N ASP A 214 19.93 2.70 0.07
CA ASP A 214 20.58 3.12 -1.17
C ASP A 214 20.04 2.33 -2.39
N SER A 215 19.70 1.05 -2.22
CA SER A 215 19.13 0.21 -3.28
C SER A 215 17.65 0.44 -3.52
N LEU A 216 16.92 1.07 -2.59
CA LEU A 216 15.49 1.40 -2.75
C LEU A 216 15.23 2.38 -3.91
N GLY A 217 16.26 3.10 -4.38
CA GLY A 217 16.13 4.09 -5.46
C GLY A 217 15.31 5.31 -5.04
N VAL A 218 15.21 5.57 -3.73
CA VAL A 218 14.37 6.63 -3.16
C VAL A 218 15.12 7.94 -2.95
N ASP A 219 16.42 7.98 -3.25
CA ASP A 219 17.25 9.17 -2.98
C ASP A 219 16.64 10.42 -3.61
N SER A 220 16.35 10.40 -4.91
CA SER A 220 15.77 11.56 -5.61
C SER A 220 14.35 11.94 -5.17
N MET A 221 13.68 11.12 -4.37
CA MET A 221 12.31 11.36 -3.92
C MET A 221 12.24 12.31 -2.72
N PHE A 222 13.34 12.44 -1.99
CA PHE A 222 13.40 13.16 -0.73
C PHE A 222 14.30 14.39 -0.80
N THR A 223 13.79 15.48 -0.25
CA THR A 223 14.57 16.72 -0.08
C THR A 223 15.52 16.55 1.09
N SER A 224 16.80 16.85 0.89
CA SER A 224 17.76 16.93 1.99
C SER A 224 17.47 18.14 2.87
N SER A 225 17.49 18.00 4.19
CA SER A 225 17.62 19.15 5.07
C SER A 225 18.57 18.88 6.24
N PRO A 226 19.09 19.96 6.86
CA PRO A 226 20.02 19.84 7.96
C PRO A 226 19.33 19.52 9.31
N THR A 227 17.99 19.53 9.38
CA THR A 227 17.24 19.37 10.64
C THR A 227 16.13 18.34 10.54
N ALA A 228 16.16 17.32 11.40
CA ALA A 228 15.25 16.16 11.41
C ALA A 228 13.74 16.48 11.48
N VAL A 229 13.36 17.69 11.90
CA VAL A 229 11.98 18.07 12.23
C VAL A 229 11.16 18.49 11.01
N MET A 230 11.81 18.84 9.89
CA MET A 230 11.14 19.31 8.65
C MET A 230 11.24 18.30 7.50
N ASP A 231 11.76 17.10 7.78
CA ASP A 231 12.38 16.27 6.75
C ASP A 231 11.54 15.06 6.38
N SER A 232 11.83 14.55 5.19
CA SER A 232 11.26 13.30 4.76
C SER A 232 12.00 12.13 5.42
N ASN A 233 11.27 11.38 6.23
CA ASN A 233 11.80 10.33 7.09
C ASN A 233 11.31 8.96 6.64
N ILE A 234 12.17 7.95 6.79
CA ILE A 234 11.76 6.54 6.73
C ILE A 234 11.63 6.01 8.14
N TYR A 235 10.45 5.46 8.43
CA TYR A 235 10.16 4.82 9.70
C TYR A 235 10.20 3.30 9.52
N LEU A 236 10.78 2.61 10.49
CA LEU A 236 10.84 1.15 10.54
C LEU A 236 10.12 0.65 11.79
N GLU A 237 9.47 -0.51 11.66
CA GLU A 237 8.95 -1.25 12.80
C GLU A 237 10.08 -1.98 13.54
N ILE A 238 10.11 -1.88 14.87
CA ILE A 238 11.11 -2.57 15.71
C ILE A 238 10.57 -3.95 16.13
N GLY A 239 11.31 -4.99 15.75
CA GLY A 239 10.89 -6.39 15.75
C GLY A 239 10.68 -7.11 17.08
N THR A 240 10.45 -6.43 18.20
CA THR A 240 10.09 -7.11 19.47
C THR A 240 9.14 -6.36 20.39
N GLY A 241 8.90 -5.06 20.19
CA GLY A 241 8.13 -4.22 21.13
C GLY A 241 6.93 -3.50 20.54
N GLY A 242 6.71 -3.61 19.23
CA GLY A 242 5.80 -2.73 18.50
C GLY A 242 6.30 -1.28 18.48
N GLY A 243 5.71 -0.47 17.59
CA GLY A 243 6.05 0.94 17.47
C GLY A 243 6.98 1.26 16.30
N LEU A 244 6.78 2.48 15.79
CA LEU A 244 7.43 3.00 14.60
C LEU A 244 8.46 4.04 15.02
N TYR A 245 9.69 3.84 14.60
CA TYR A 245 10.77 4.78 14.93
C TYR A 245 11.31 5.41 13.66
N PRO A 246 11.53 6.74 13.67
CA PRO A 246 12.21 7.38 12.56
C PRO A 246 13.61 6.78 12.51
N HIS A 247 13.90 6.06 11.44
CA HIS A 247 15.12 5.28 11.33
C HIS A 247 16.12 5.96 10.41
N TYR A 248 15.65 6.52 9.30
CA TYR A 248 16.51 7.23 8.36
C TYR A 248 16.05 8.66 8.10
N LEU A 249 17.04 9.56 8.09
CA LEU A 249 16.94 10.96 7.70
C LEU A 249 17.83 11.22 6.47
N LYS A 250 17.30 11.87 5.44
CA LYS A 250 18.12 12.31 4.31
C LYS A 250 18.78 13.65 4.62
N THR A 251 20.10 13.63 4.74
CA THR A 251 20.94 14.83 4.88
C THR A 251 21.67 15.13 3.57
N GLY A 252 22.21 16.34 3.40
CA GLY A 252 22.85 16.75 2.13
C GLY A 252 23.90 15.78 1.57
N THR A 253 24.55 14.96 2.41
CA THR A 253 25.55 13.97 1.99
C THR A 253 25.03 12.52 1.92
N GLY A 254 23.74 12.27 2.16
CA GLY A 254 23.13 10.93 2.11
C GLY A 254 22.27 10.59 3.33
N TRP A 255 21.91 9.32 3.44
CA TRP A 255 21.06 8.77 4.50
C TRP A 255 21.80 8.55 5.82
N ARG A 256 21.18 8.94 6.93
CA ARG A 256 21.73 8.80 8.29
C ARG A 256 20.69 8.21 9.25
N PHE A 257 21.16 7.52 10.29
CA PHE A 257 20.29 7.12 11.39
C PHE A 257 19.83 8.33 12.20
N VAL A 258 18.56 8.37 12.59
CA VAL A 258 18.02 9.50 13.37
C VAL A 258 18.58 9.55 14.80
N GLN A 259 18.98 8.40 15.36
CA GLN A 259 19.54 8.28 16.71
C GLN A 259 21.06 8.04 16.73
N GLY A 260 21.73 8.03 15.57
CA GLY A 260 23.16 7.75 15.46
C GLY A 260 24.03 9.00 15.57
N ASP A 261 25.32 8.78 15.88
CA ASP A 261 26.37 9.71 15.49
C ASP A 261 26.36 9.87 13.95
N SER A 262 27.13 10.80 13.40
CA SER A 262 27.09 11.17 11.97
C SER A 262 27.47 10.06 10.96
N THR A 263 27.44 8.80 11.37
CA THR A 263 27.76 7.61 10.58
C THR A 263 26.71 7.40 9.47
N PRO A 264 27.13 7.33 8.19
CA PRO A 264 26.26 6.96 7.09
C PRO A 264 25.62 5.60 7.31
N ALA A 265 24.31 5.52 7.10
CA ALA A 265 23.51 4.32 7.36
C ALA A 265 23.07 3.59 6.07
N GLY A 266 23.50 4.10 4.91
CA GLY A 266 23.00 3.75 3.58
C GLY A 266 23.08 2.26 3.20
N SER A 267 24.12 1.58 3.69
CA SER A 267 24.49 0.24 3.23
C SER A 267 23.95 -0.92 4.07
N GLY A 268 23.39 -0.66 5.25
CA GLY A 268 22.85 -1.71 6.12
C GLY A 268 21.57 -2.31 5.52
N PRO A 269 21.46 -3.64 5.35
CA PRO A 269 20.24 -4.25 4.83
C PRO A 269 19.09 -4.07 5.83
N PHE A 270 17.88 -3.91 5.31
CA PHE A 270 16.68 -4.03 6.14
C PHE A 270 16.60 -5.46 6.69
N ALA A 271 16.10 -5.61 7.92
CA ALA A 271 15.87 -6.94 8.45
C ALA A 271 14.69 -7.61 7.72
N ALA A 272 14.74 -8.94 7.69
CA ALA A 272 13.69 -9.76 7.16
C ALA A 272 12.30 -9.37 7.69
N ALA A 273 11.35 -9.21 6.78
CA ALA A 273 9.94 -8.89 7.04
C ALA A 273 9.68 -7.51 7.68
N GLN A 274 10.70 -6.64 7.77
CA GLN A 274 10.47 -5.28 8.25
C GLN A 274 9.57 -4.50 7.30
N SER A 275 8.54 -3.92 7.88
CA SER A 275 7.74 -2.90 7.20
C SER A 275 8.25 -1.52 7.52
N TRP A 276 8.07 -0.64 6.55
CA TRP A 276 8.50 0.73 6.64
C TRP A 276 7.52 1.65 5.91
N TYR A 277 7.52 2.92 6.29
CA TYR A 277 6.75 3.95 5.60
C TYR A 277 7.52 5.25 5.46
N PHE A 278 7.00 6.11 4.59
CA PHE A 278 7.58 7.41 4.32
C PHE A 278 6.71 8.53 4.89
N ILE A 279 7.36 9.51 5.49
CA ILE A 279 6.79 10.85 5.60
C ILE A 279 7.52 11.70 4.57
N ARG A 280 6.79 12.42 3.73
CA ARG A 280 7.37 13.31 2.71
C ARG A 280 6.66 14.65 2.70
N PHE A 281 7.40 15.73 2.62
CA PHE A 281 6.85 17.06 2.38
C PHE A 281 7.08 17.44 0.91
N GLY A 282 6.02 17.74 0.16
CA GLY A 282 6.13 18.18 -1.24
C GLY A 282 5.09 17.59 -2.19
N PRO A 283 5.05 18.02 -3.46
CA PRO A 283 4.05 17.57 -4.44
C PRO A 283 4.16 16.08 -4.71
N GLU A 284 3.06 15.39 -4.99
CA GLU A 284 3.05 13.94 -5.27
C GLU A 284 4.12 13.53 -6.29
N LEU A 285 4.80 12.41 -6.01
CA LEU A 285 5.74 11.76 -6.94
C LEU A 285 5.32 10.32 -7.16
N LEU A 286 5.78 9.71 -8.25
CA LEU A 286 5.60 8.28 -8.49
C LEU A 286 6.86 7.53 -8.10
N TRP A 287 6.74 6.58 -7.18
CA TRP A 287 7.77 5.60 -6.93
C TRP A 287 7.58 4.42 -7.86
N ILE A 288 8.60 4.10 -8.67
CA ILE A 288 8.58 3.01 -9.63
C ILE A 288 9.67 2.01 -9.24
N ARG A 289 9.29 0.75 -8.97
CA ARG A 289 10.22 -0.33 -8.66
C ARG A 289 10.03 -1.50 -9.61
N GLY A 290 11.15 -2.13 -9.97
CA GLY A 290 11.14 -3.42 -10.65
C GLY A 290 10.60 -4.52 -9.73
N GLN A 291 10.40 -5.71 -10.31
CA GLN A 291 9.84 -6.85 -9.59
C GLN A 291 10.64 -7.17 -8.33
N PRO A 292 10.00 -7.26 -7.16
CA PRO A 292 10.73 -7.41 -5.91
C PRO A 292 11.12 -8.82 -5.52
N PHE A 293 10.62 -9.83 -6.23
CA PHE A 293 10.93 -11.23 -5.97
C PHE A 293 11.60 -11.83 -7.20
N ALA A 294 12.82 -12.36 -7.04
CA ALA A 294 13.36 -13.32 -7.99
C ALA A 294 12.63 -14.65 -7.74
N TYR A 295 11.84 -15.11 -8.71
CA TYR A 295 11.24 -16.44 -8.64
C TYR A 295 12.37 -17.46 -8.87
N ALA A 296 12.73 -18.23 -7.84
CA ALA A 296 13.52 -19.44 -8.06
C ALA A 296 12.57 -20.48 -8.69
N PRO A 297 12.83 -20.92 -9.94
CA PRO A 297 11.96 -21.87 -10.65
C PRO A 297 11.86 -23.23 -9.97
#